data_AF-A0A0Q6RNX8-F1
#
_entry.id   AF-A0A0Q6RNX8-F1
#
_cell.length_a   1.000
_cell.length_b   1.000
_cell.length_c   1.000
_cell.angle_alpha   90.00
_cell.angle_beta   90.00
_cell.angle_gamma   90.00
#
_symmetry.space_group_name_H-M   'P 1'
#
loop_
_entity.id
_entity.type
_entity.pdbx_description
1 polymer ?
#
loop_
_entity_poly.entity_id
_entity_poly.type
_entity_poly.pdbx_seq_one_letter_code
_entity_poly.pdbx_strand_id
1 'polypeptide(L)' 'MGYAALRRAAPFTLHIRCENCMRDSVKVVDMPIGDDVPRDAEELIESVYLEKIPFRCQPCSGVIGRLVGICGGNSYDY' A
#
# COMPACT_ATOMS: atom_id res chain seq x y z
N MET A 1 30.98 10.87 9.19
CA MET A 1 30.22 9.62 9.01
C MET A 1 28.93 9.96 8.29
N GLY A 2 28.93 9.83 6.96
CA GLY A 2 27.80 10.20 6.12
C GLY A 2 26.90 8.99 5.93
N TYR A 3 25.92 8.80 6.81
CA TYR A 3 24.83 7.86 6.59
C TYR A 3 23.88 8.54 5.60
N ALA A 4 24.20 8.44 4.32
CA ALA A 4 23.19 8.53 3.28
C ALA A 4 22.28 7.31 3.47
N ALA A 5 21.36 7.41 4.43
CA ALA A 5 20.23 6.52 4.52
C ALA A 5 19.56 6.63 3.16
N LEU A 6 19.75 5.60 2.33
CA LEU A 6 18.99 5.37 1.12
C LEU A 6 17.54 5.49 1.56
N ARG A 7 16.92 6.66 1.34
CA ARG A 7 15.52 6.94 1.63
C ARG A 7 14.67 6.12 0.67
N ARG A 8 14.74 4.79 0.76
CA ARG A 8 13.72 3.93 0.18
C ARG A 8 12.48 4.21 1.00
N ALA A 9 11.45 4.74 0.37
CA ALA A 9 10.15 4.84 1.01
C ALA A 9 9.77 3.44 1.49
N ALA A 10 9.36 3.30 2.76
CA ALA A 10 9.00 2.00 3.30
C ALA A 10 7.88 1.40 2.44
N PRO A 11 7.99 0.14 2.02
CA PRO A 11 6.95 -0.48 1.20
C PRO A 11 5.64 -0.54 1.99
N PHE A 12 4.54 -0.27 1.31
CA PHE A 12 3.20 -0.40 1.89
C PHE A 12 2.61 -1.75 1.54
N THR A 13 2.00 -2.38 2.52
CA THR A 13 1.32 -3.66 2.40
C THR A 13 -0.18 -3.42 2.47
N LEU A 14 -0.86 -3.53 1.34
CA LEU A 14 -2.30 -3.38 1.24
C LEU A 14 -2.96 -4.73 1.46
N HIS A 15 -3.81 -4.81 2.48
CA HIS A 15 -4.68 -5.94 2.73
C HIS A 15 -6.00 -5.69 2.02
N ILE A 16 -6.28 -6.46 0.98
CA ILE A 16 -7.46 -6.31 0.13
C ILE A 16 -8.28 -7.60 0.22
N ARG A 17 -9.56 -7.48 0.57
CA ARG A 17 -10.50 -8.60 0.55
C ARG A 17 -11.33 -8.55 -0.72
N CYS A 18 -11.29 -9.62 -1.51
CA CYS A 18 -12.13 -9.71 -2.70
C CYS A 18 -13.61 -9.82 -2.30
N GLU A 19 -14.49 -9.01 -2.89
CA GLU A 19 -15.93 -9.10 -2.61
C GLU A 19 -16.62 -10.28 -3.30
N ASN A 20 -16.00 -10.84 -4.34
CA ASN A 20 -16.56 -12.00 -5.06
C ASN A 20 -16.34 -13.32 -4.32
N CYS A 21 -15.12 -13.57 -3.83
CA CYS A 21 -14.76 -14.84 -3.19
C CYS A 21 -14.48 -14.72 -1.68
N MET A 22 -14.67 -13.51 -1.11
CA MET A 22 -14.43 -13.18 0.30
C MET A 22 -13.00 -13.47 0.80
N ARG A 23 -12.06 -13.70 -0.13
CA ARG A 23 -10.68 -14.07 0.19
C ARG A 23 -9.84 -12.83 0.41
N ASP A 24 -9.07 -12.83 1.48
CA ASP A 24 -8.02 -11.84 1.68
C ASP A 24 -6.88 -12.06 0.69
N SER A 25 -6.27 -10.96 0.31
CA SER A 25 -5.13 -10.91 -0.60
C SER A 25 -4.24 -9.76 -0.16
N VAL A 26 -2.94 -9.97 -0.25
CA VAL A 26 -1.95 -9.01 0.18
C VAL A 26 -1.25 -8.47 -1.06
N LYS A 27 -1.18 -7.14 -1.17
CA LYS A 27 -0.47 -6.46 -2.25
C LYS A 27 0.57 -5.52 -1.67
N VAL A 28 1.84 -5.83 -1.93
CA VAL A 28 2.94 -4.95 -1.57
C VAL A 28 3.13 -3.92 -2.67
N VAL A 29 3.16 -2.65 -2.27
CA VAL A 29 3.37 -1.49 -3.13
C VAL A 29 4.66 -0.82 -2.70
N ASP A 30 5.65 -0.89 -3.58
CA ASP A 30 6.90 -0.16 -3.43
C ASP A 30 6.64 1.29 -3.84
N MET A 31 6.93 2.21 -2.93
CA MET A 31 6.74 3.62 -3.19
C MET A 31 8.01 4.22 -3.78
N PRO A 32 7.90 5.08 -4.82
CA PRO A 32 9.06 5.75 -5.38
C PRO A 32 9.75 6.63 -4.32
N ILE A 33 11.02 6.96 -4.53
CA ILE A 33 11.77 7.86 -3.65
C ILE A 33 11.49 9.30 -4.10
N GLY A 34 10.78 10.08 -3.28
CA GLY A 34 10.41 11.47 -3.59
C GLY A 34 9.87 12.23 -2.37
N ASP A 35 9.84 13.56 -2.45
CA ASP A 35 9.35 14.42 -1.37
C ASP A 35 7.81 14.39 -1.24
N ASP A 36 7.12 14.07 -2.34
CA ASP A 36 5.66 13.99 -2.51
C ASP A 36 5.12 12.56 -2.31
N VAL A 37 5.83 11.74 -1.54
CA VAL A 37 5.50 10.31 -1.38
C VAL A 37 4.87 10.10 -0.02
N PRO A 38 3.71 9.43 0.07
CA PRO A 38 3.01 9.22 1.32
C PRO A 38 3.92 8.48 2.30
N ARG A 39 4.06 9.06 3.49
CA ARG A 39 4.94 8.53 4.55
C ARG A 39 4.22 7.50 5.42
N ASP A 40 2.90 7.59 5.46
CA ASP A 40 2.03 6.83 6.35
C ASP A 40 0.75 6.38 5.66
N ALA A 41 0.05 5.44 6.29
CA ALA A 41 -1.19 4.88 5.75
C ALA A 41 -2.27 5.95 5.53
N GLU A 42 -2.37 6.96 6.40
CA GLU A 42 -3.35 8.04 6.25
C GLU A 42 -3.07 8.90 5.02
N GLU A 43 -1.82 9.35 4.84
CA GLU A 43 -1.39 10.08 3.63
C GLU A 43 -1.60 9.23 2.38
N LEU A 44 -1.38 7.91 2.45
CA LEU A 44 -1.65 7.00 1.34
C LEU A 44 -3.15 6.92 1.01
N ILE A 45 -4.02 6.96 2.01
CA ILE A 45 -5.49 6.95 1.85
C ILE A 45 -5.99 8.27 1.26
N GLU A 46 -5.47 9.39 1.73
CA GLU A 46 -5.82 10.72 1.18
C GLU A 46 -5.26 10.93 -0.22
N SER A 47 -4.19 10.21 -0.58
CA SER A 47 -3.63 10.26 -1.92
C SER A 47 -4.42 9.43 -2.95
N VAL A 48 -4.39 9.89 -4.20
CA VAL A 48 -4.94 9.15 -5.36
C VAL A 48 -4.14 7.90 -5.76
N TYR A 49 -3.16 7.47 -4.95
CA TYR A 49 -2.35 6.27 -5.24
C TYR A 49 -3.18 5.00 -5.14
N LEU A 50 -4.09 4.88 -4.16
CA LEU A 50 -4.94 3.69 -3.99
C LEU A 50 -5.82 3.42 -5.22
N GLU A 51 -6.38 4.46 -5.81
CA GLU A 51 -7.22 4.36 -7.01
C GLU A 51 -6.45 3.91 -8.25
N LYS A 52 -5.15 4.20 -8.31
CA LYS A 52 -4.27 3.80 -9.42
C LYS A 52 -3.76 2.36 -9.29
N ILE A 53 -3.95 1.70 -8.15
CA ILE A 53 -3.44 0.35 -7.91
C ILE A 53 -4.46 -0.66 -8.43
N PRO A 54 -4.17 -1.37 -9.54
CA PRO A 54 -5.09 -2.37 -10.05
C PRO A 54 -5.19 -3.54 -9.07
N PHE A 55 -6.41 -3.91 -8.71
CA PHE A 55 -6.69 -5.14 -7.98
C PHE A 55 -7.21 -6.20 -8.95
N ARG A 56 -6.61 -7.39 -8.88
CA ARG A 56 -7.12 -8.57 -9.59
C ARG A 56 -6.95 -9.78 -8.70
N CYS A 57 -8.07 -10.35 -8.29
CA CYS A 57 -8.07 -11.55 -7.48
C CYS A 57 -7.61 -12.75 -8.32
N GLN A 58 -6.51 -13.39 -7.94
CA GLN A 58 -6.00 -14.59 -8.63
C GLN A 58 -7.03 -15.73 -8.72
N PRO A 59 -7.75 -16.13 -7.64
CA PRO A 59 -8.66 -17.28 -7.69
C PRO A 59 -9.95 -17.06 -8.48
N CYS A 60 -10.52 -15.84 -8.50
CA CYS A 60 -11.82 -15.59 -9.16
C CYS A 60 -11.76 -14.56 -10.30
N SER A 61 -10.59 -14.01 -10.61
CA SER A 61 -10.39 -12.89 -11.56
C SER A 61 -11.25 -11.66 -11.29
N GLY A 62 -11.79 -11.51 -10.08
CA GLY A 62 -12.56 -10.35 -9.68
C GLY A 62 -11.69 -9.09 -9.61
N VAL A 63 -12.21 -7.98 -10.13
CA VAL A 63 -11.57 -6.65 -10.08
C VAL A 63 -12.08 -5.79 -8.93
N ILE A 64 -13.10 -6.26 -8.21
CA ILE A 64 -13.68 -5.58 -7.05
C ILE A 64 -13.08 -6.19 -5.79
N GLY A 65 -12.31 -5.38 -5.08
CA GLY A 65 -11.70 -5.71 -3.80
C GLY A 65 -11.86 -4.55 -2.83
N ARG A 66 -12.21 -4.86 -1.59
CA ARG A 66 -12.32 -3.91 -0.50
C ARG A 66 -11.00 -3.85 0.26
N LEU A 67 -10.42 -2.66 0.40
CA LEU A 67 -9.27 -2.45 1.25
C LEU A 67 -9.69 -2.64 2.72
N VAL A 68 -9.10 -3.61 3.41
CA VAL A 68 -9.41 -3.95 4.81
C VAL A 68 -8.33 -3.49 5.78
N GLY A 69 -7.15 -3.14 5.27
CA GLY A 69 -6.06 -2.63 6.08
C GLY A 69 -4.86 -2.23 5.24
N ILE A 70 -4.02 -1.38 5.82
CA ILE A 70 -2.74 -0.96 5.27
C ILE A 70 -1.72 -1.17 6.38
N CYS A 71 -0.60 -1.82 6.06
CA CYS A 71 0.51 -2.03 6.98
C CYS A 71 1.80 -1.51 6.34
N GLY A 72 2.64 -0.83 7.11
CA GLY A 72 3.83 -0.14 6.59
C GLY A 72 3.63 1.38 6.56
N GLY A 73 4.62 2.07 6.02
CA GLY A 73 4.85 3.49 6.32
C GLY A 73 5.80 3.65 7.50
N ASN A 74 6.42 4.81 7.62
CA ASN A 74 7.28 5.13 8.74
C ASN A 74 6.40 5.48 9.93
N SER A 75 5.81 4.46 10.57
CA SER A 75 5.04 4.63 11.80
C SER A 75 5.89 5.46 12.76
N TYR A 76 5.51 6.72 12.93
CA TYR A 76 6.10 7.64 13.90
C TYR A 76 5.75 7.12 15.30
N ASP A 77 6.48 6.10 15.74
CA ASP A 77 6.53 5.71 17.14
C ASP A 77 7.27 6.86 17.86
N TYR A 78 6.49 7.61 18.64
CA TYR A 78 6.88 8.85 19.34
C TYR A 78 7.96 8.59 20.40
#